data_AF-A0A6P0JWV8-F1
#
_entry.id   AF-A0A6P0JWV8-F1
#
_cell.length_a   1.000
_cell.length_b   1.000
_cell.length_c   1.000
_cell.angle_alpha   90.00
_cell.angle_beta   90.00
_cell.angle_gamma   90.00
#
_symmetry.space_group_name_H-M   'P 1'
#
loop_
_entity.id
_entity.type
_entity.pdbx_description
1 polymer ?
#
loop_
_entity_poly.entity_id
_entity_poly.type
_entity_poly.pdbx_seq_one_letter_code
_entity_poly.pdbx_strand_id
1 'polypeptide(L)'
;AELHLEVEDDLLAENQDRCILRVSGGKGEVTRGGRGDLRLSIRTLSPLFTGLFSAPLLARMGQLEGTEGAIATAHALFPSDHPTLPDFF
;
A
#
# COMPACT_ATOMS: atom_id res chain seq x y z
N ALA A 1 0.82 12.63 -6.48
CA ALA A 1 1.41 12.17 -5.21
C ALA A 1 2.38 11.04 -5.48
N GLU A 2 3.40 10.87 -4.65
CA GLU A 2 4.44 9.85 -4.79
C GLU A 2 4.62 9.12 -3.45
N LEU A 3 4.69 7.79 -3.48
CA LEU A 3 4.81 6.93 -2.30
C LEU A 3 5.93 5.92 -2.52
N HIS A 4 6.88 5.83 -1.58
CA HIS A 4 7.97 4.88 -1.63
C HIS A 4 7.66 3.69 -0.71
N LEU A 5 7.44 2.53 -1.32
CA LEU A 5 7.02 1.30 -0.67
C LEU A 5 8.22 0.33 -0.52
N GLU A 6 8.23 -0.42 0.57
CA GLU A 6 9.04 -1.63 0.74
C GLU A 6 8.07 -2.78 1.03
N VAL A 7 8.00 -3.74 0.10
CA VAL A 7 7.05 -4.85 0.17
C VAL A 7 7.78 -6.13 0.56
N GLU A 8 7.28 -6.79 1.58
CA GLU A 8 7.75 -8.11 2.01
C GLU A 8 6.80 -9.19 1.50
N ASP A 9 7.32 -10.13 0.70
CA ASP A 9 6.60 -11.30 0.19
C ASP A 9 7.42 -12.56 0.49
N ASP A 10 6.86 -13.45 1.31
CA ASP A 10 7.50 -14.69 1.75
C ASP A 10 7.36 -15.83 0.74
N LEU A 11 6.52 -15.66 -0.29
CA LEU A 11 6.20 -16.69 -1.27
C LEU A 11 6.80 -16.38 -2.65
N LEU A 12 6.67 -15.14 -3.12
CA LEU A 12 7.10 -14.72 -4.45
C LEU A 12 8.26 -13.72 -4.32
N ALA A 13 9.50 -14.22 -4.43
CA ALA A 13 10.71 -13.41 -4.29
C ALA A 13 10.77 -12.19 -5.22
N GLU A 14 10.12 -12.26 -6.38
CA GLU A 14 10.04 -11.16 -7.36
C GLU A 14 9.24 -9.94 -6.87
N ASN A 15 8.38 -10.14 -5.87
CA ASN A 15 7.60 -9.09 -5.20
C ASN A 15 8.32 -8.49 -3.99
N GLN A 16 9.38 -9.15 -3.50
CA GLN A 16 10.17 -8.68 -2.37
C GLN A 16 11.14 -7.59 -2.82
N ASP A 17 10.60 -6.39 -3.03
CA ASP A 17 11.34 -5.27 -3.60
C ASP A 17 10.83 -3.94 -3.04
N ARG A 18 11.62 -2.90 -3.29
CA ARG A 18 11.19 -1.51 -3.11
C ARG A 18 10.56 -1.03 -4.40
N CYS A 19 9.50 -0.26 -4.28
CA CYS A 19 8.90 0.40 -5.43
C CYS A 19 8.44 1.82 -5.12
N ILE A 20 8.32 2.62 -6.18
CA ILE A 20 7.78 3.97 -6.13
C ILE A 20 6.46 3.96 -6.87
N LEU A 21 5.38 4.27 -6.16
CA LEU A 21 4.06 4.50 -6.74
C LEU A 21 3.89 6.00 -6.98
N ARG A 22 3.70 6.39 -8.24
CA ARG A 22 3.31 7.75 -8.63
C ARG A 22 1.86 7.74 -9.08
N VAL A 23 1.06 8.62 -8.50
CA VAL A 23 -0.35 8.81 -8.91
C VAL A 23 -0.57 10.25 -9.33
N SER A 24 -1.02 10.45 -10.56
CA SER A 24 -1.40 11.75 -11.11
C SER A 24 -2.58 11.62 -12.06
N GLY A 25 -3.55 12.54 -11.96
CA GLY A 25 -4.76 12.50 -12.80
C GLY A 25 -5.53 11.17 -12.75
N GLY A 26 -5.56 10.52 -11.58
CA GLY A 26 -6.21 9.21 -11.40
C GLY A 26 -5.47 8.01 -12.01
N LYS A 27 -4.25 8.20 -12.52
CA LYS A 27 -3.42 7.13 -13.09
C LYS A 27 -2.25 6.81 -12.18
N GLY A 28 -2.05 5.53 -11.91
CA GLY A 28 -0.90 5.00 -11.16
C GLY A 28 0.19 4.47 -12.07
N GLU A 29 1.44 4.78 -11.75
CA GLU A 29 2.64 4.21 -12.35
C GLU A 29 3.56 3.68 -11.25
N VAL A 30 4.14 2.49 -11.47
CA VAL A 30 5.05 1.85 -10.50
C VAL A 30 6.41 1.64 -11.13
N THR A 31 7.46 2.08 -10.44
CA THR A 31 8.85 1.84 -10.82
C THR A 31 9.60 1.15 -9.68
N ARG A 32 10.52 0.23 -9.99
CA ARG A 32 11.38 -0.41 -8.97
C ARG A 32 12.32 0.58 -8.28
N GLY A 33 12.70 0.28 -7.04
CA GLY A 33 13.57 1.09 -6.19
C GLY A 33 12.81 2.05 -5.28
N GLY A 34 13.47 3.13 -4.86
CA GLY A 34 12.93 4.10 -3.91
C GLY A 34 13.45 3.92 -2.49
N ARG A 35 12.87 4.70 -1.57
CA ARG A 35 13.40 4.85 -0.20
C ARG A 35 12.83 3.84 0.81
N GLY A 36 11.68 3.23 0.52
CA GLY A 36 11.00 2.35 1.48
C GLY A 36 10.40 3.13 2.67
N ASP A 37 9.82 4.31 2.42
CA ASP A 37 9.28 5.17 3.49
C ASP A 37 8.03 4.57 4.17
N LEU A 38 7.39 3.59 3.51
CA LEU A 38 6.28 2.78 4.01
C LEU A 38 6.58 1.29 3.79
N ARG A 39 6.76 0.54 4.87
CA ARG A 39 7.06 -0.90 4.87
C ARG A 39 5.82 -1.70 5.26
N LEU A 40 5.54 -2.77 4.52
CA LEU A 40 4.43 -3.66 4.80
C LEU A 40 4.59 -5.01 4.09
N SER A 41 3.89 -6.03 4.58
CA SER A 41 3.81 -7.31 3.88
C SER A 41 2.84 -7.24 2.68
N ILE A 42 3.00 -8.16 1.73
CA ILE A 42 2.04 -8.35 0.61
C ILE A 42 0.62 -8.64 1.12
N ARG A 43 0.50 -9.28 2.29
CA ARG A 43 -0.79 -9.56 2.95
C ARG A 43 -1.44 -8.28 3.47
N THR A 44 -0.66 -7.34 3.97
CA THR A 44 -1.13 -6.01 4.39
C THR A 44 -1.46 -5.12 3.19
N LEU A 45 -0.73 -5.26 2.07
CA LEU A 45 -0.98 -4.45 0.88
C LEU A 45 -2.37 -4.70 0.29
N SER A 46 -2.87 -5.93 0.37
CA SER A 46 -4.18 -6.32 -0.15
C SER A 46 -5.37 -5.54 0.45
N PRO A 47 -5.57 -5.49 1.79
CA PRO A 47 -6.63 -4.70 2.41
C PRO A 47 -6.43 -3.19 2.28
N LEU A 48 -5.18 -2.72 2.15
CA LEU A 48 -4.90 -1.31 1.86
C LEU A 48 -5.36 -0.96 0.43
N PHE A 49 -4.94 -1.76 -0.55
CA PHE A 49 -5.23 -1.55 -1.97
C PHE A 49 -6.73 -1.54 -2.26
N THR A 50 -7.47 -2.44 -1.62
CA THR A 50 -8.92 -2.56 -1.78
C THR A 50 -9.73 -1.54 -0.98
N GLY A 51 -9.08 -0.74 -0.12
CA GLY A 51 -9.76 0.21 0.76
C GLY A 51 -10.48 -0.44 1.94
N LEU A 52 -10.32 -1.75 2.17
CA LEU A 52 -10.91 -2.45 3.32
C LEU A 52 -10.44 -1.86 4.65
N PHE A 53 -9.16 -1.51 4.74
CA PHE A 53 -8.60 -0.80 5.90
C PHE A 53 -7.78 0.41 5.46
N SER A 54 -7.91 1.51 6.20
CA SER A 54 -7.11 2.71 5.98
C SER A 54 -5.66 2.53 6.44
N ALA A 55 -4.73 3.26 5.81
CA ALA A 55 -3.31 3.21 6.20
C ALA A 55 -3.07 3.54 7.69
N PRO A 56 -3.72 4.56 8.30
CA PRO A 56 -3.54 4.84 9.73
C PRO A 56 -4.06 3.73 10.64
N LEU A 57 -5.14 3.03 10.25
CA LEU A 57 -5.67 1.89 11.00
C LEU A 57 -4.69 0.72 10.95
N LEU A 58 -4.17 0.38 9.77
CA LEU A 58 -3.16 -0.68 9.60
C LEU A 58 -1.87 -0.36 10.37
N ALA A 59 -1.45 0.91 10.41
CA ALA A 59 -0.30 1.34 11.22
C ALA A 59 -0.54 1.11 12.71
N ARG A 60 -1.72 1.50 13.23
CA ARG A 60 -2.10 1.28 14.63
C ARG A 60 -2.21 -0.19 15.01
N MET A 61 -2.56 -1.06 14.06
CA MET A 61 -2.57 -2.52 14.23
C MET A 61 -1.18 -3.17 14.09
N GLY A 62 -0.12 -2.37 13.85
CA GLY A 62 1.23 -2.88 13.63
C GLY A 62 1.38 -3.70 12.34
N GLN A 63 0.48 -3.51 11.36
CA GLN A 63 0.48 -4.23 10.09
C GLN A 63 1.30 -3.53 9.01
N LEU A 64 1.56 -2.23 9.18
CA LEU A 64 2.47 -1.44 8.36
C LEU A 64 3.26 -0.46 9.23
N GLU A 65 4.43 -0.07 8.75
CA GLU A 65 5.34 0.86 9.41
C GLU A 65 5.78 1.94 8.42
N GLY A 66 6.07 3.15 8.89
CA GLY A 66 6.54 4.21 8.02
C GLY A 66 6.48 5.58 8.66
N THR A 67 6.93 6.59 7.90
CA THR A 67 6.84 7.99 8.35
C THR A 67 5.39 8.47 8.35
N GLU A 68 5.06 9.45 9.20
CA GLU A 68 3.71 10.04 9.23
C GLU A 68 3.28 10.56 7.85
N GLY A 69 4.19 11.19 7.11
CA GLY A 69 3.94 11.69 5.76
C GLY A 69 3.66 10.57 4.74
N ALA A 70 4.37 9.44 4.85
CA ALA A 70 4.12 8.28 3.99
C ALA A 70 2.77 7.62 4.29
N ILE A 71 2.41 7.49 5.58
CA ILE A 71 1.11 6.96 6.00
C ILE A 71 -0.03 7.87 5.54
N ALA A 72 0.12 9.20 5.70
CA ALA A 72 -0.87 10.17 5.22
C ALA A 72 -1.02 10.13 3.69
N THR A 73 0.10 10.00 2.96
CA THR A 73 0.07 9.87 1.49
C THR A 73 -0.60 8.57 1.08
N ALA A 74 -0.29 7.44 1.73
CA ALA A 74 -0.94 6.17 1.47
C ALA A 74 -2.45 6.24 1.73
N HIS A 75 -2.88 6.90 2.81
CA HIS A 75 -4.31 7.08 3.09
C HIS A 75 -5.02 7.90 2.01
N ALA A 76 -4.37 8.94 1.47
CA ALA A 76 -4.92 9.76 0.41
C ALA A 76 -4.97 9.03 -0.95
N LEU A 77 -4.01 8.14 -1.21
CA LEU A 77 -3.96 7.35 -2.45
C LEU A 77 -4.92 6.16 -2.43
N PHE A 78 -5.10 5.55 -1.25
CA PHE A 78 -5.96 4.40 -1.01
C PHE A 78 -7.05 4.77 0.01
N PRO A 79 -8.08 5.52 -0.43
CA PRO A 79 -9.20 5.85 0.44
C PRO A 79 -9.90 4.58 0.90
N SER A 80 -10.39 4.59 2.14
CA SER A 80 -11.13 3.44 2.67
C SER A 80 -12.59 3.55 2.27
N ASP A 81 -12.99 2.66 1.37
CA ASP A 81 -14.37 2.48 0.93
C ASP A 81 -14.67 1.00 1.13
N HIS A 82 -15.68 0.66 1.91
CA HIS A 82 -16.02 -0.74 2.22
C HIS A 82 -16.22 -1.55 0.92
N PRO A 83 -15.25 -2.39 0.51
CA PRO A 83 -15.31 -3.01 -0.80
C PRO A 83 -16.39 -4.10 -0.80
N THR A 84 -17.14 -4.20 -1.89
CA THR A 84 -18.19 -5.20 -2.06
C THR A 84 -17.92 -6.04 -3.32
N LEU A 85 -18.30 -7.32 -3.27
CA LEU A 85 -18.29 -8.21 -4.42
C LEU A 85 -19.65 -8.93 -4.45
N PRO A 86 -20.49 -8.69 -5.48
CA PRO A 86 -21.84 -9.25 -5.52
C PRO A 86 -21.84 -10.74 -5.90
N ASP A 87 -20.81 -11.21 -6.60
CA ASP A 87 -20.66 -12.60 -7.04
C ASP A 87 -19.99 -13.48 -5.98
N PHE A 88 -20.26 -14.78 -6.03
CA PHE A 88 -19.59 -15.82 -5.24
C PHE A 88 -19.11 -16.94 -6.17
N PHE A 89 -17.87 -17.40 -5.98
CA PHE A 89 -17.21 -18.43 -6.80
C PHE A 89 -16.32 -19.35 -5.96
#